data_AF-A0A0K8V2K6-F1
#
_entry.id   AF-A0A0K8V2K6-F1
#
_cell.length_a   1.000
_cell.length_b   1.000
_cell.length_c   1.000
_cell.angle_alpha   90.00
_cell.angle_beta   90.00
_cell.angle_gamma   90.00
#
_symmetry.space_group_name_H-M   'P 1'
#
loop_
_entity.id
_entity.type
_entity.pdbx_description
1 polymer ?
#
loop_
_entity_poly.entity_id
_entity_poly.type
_entity_poly.pdbx_seq_one_letter_code
_entity_poly.pdbx_strand_id
1 'polypeptide(L)'
;MSNINTTTSNPNAITPQKLDKWRKDFYSEPKNILAQNVCSRVDPFDVCLSRKSLETTNHIFTYKVESEGKPITNQKSSGRCWLFAALNCIRLPFMKSLNIDEFEFSQGYLFYWDKIERCNYFLNNIVKTAQRQEVVDGRLVSFLLNDPTSDGGQWDMLVNLITKHGLMPKKCFPETYSCEASMRMNAILKSKLREYAKVLRDLLAKNPSAEEVTQKIDEMMASIYKIVGICLGIPSERFTWEYYDKSKAYKSIGPVTPLEFYENYVKNVFNVEHKVCLVNDPRPSSFYDQTYTVDCLGNVVGGRPVLYNNQPVEKLLQLVAESLKAGEAVWFGCEVSKRFASKQGIEDLDVLVPKF
;
A
#
# COMPACT_ATOMS: atom_id res chain seq x y z
N MET A 1 20.67 -41.94 53.23
CA MET A 1 21.17 -41.14 52.10
C MET A 1 19.98 -40.50 51.41
N SER A 2 19.63 -39.28 51.83
CA SER A 2 18.48 -38.54 51.31
C SER A 2 18.99 -37.29 50.61
N ASN A 3 19.26 -37.39 49.32
CA ASN A 3 19.45 -36.21 48.47
C ASN A 3 18.09 -35.82 47.91
N ILE A 4 17.37 -34.99 48.66
CA ILE A 4 16.21 -34.26 48.16
C ILE A 4 16.78 -33.15 47.28
N ASN A 5 16.79 -33.38 45.97
CA ASN A 5 16.95 -32.31 44.99
C ASN A 5 15.70 -31.42 45.07
N THR A 6 15.75 -30.39 45.90
CA THR A 6 14.84 -29.25 45.82
C THR A 6 15.15 -28.49 44.53
N THR A 7 14.55 -28.92 43.42
CA THR A 7 14.41 -28.06 42.25
C THR A 7 13.56 -26.88 42.65
N THR A 8 14.21 -25.74 42.91
CA THR A 8 13.56 -24.45 43.09
C THR A 8 12.76 -24.15 41.83
N SER A 9 11.44 -24.37 41.88
CA SER A 9 10.54 -24.08 40.77
C SER A 9 10.61 -22.59 40.47
N ASN A 10 10.94 -22.22 39.24
CA ASN A 10 10.96 -20.82 38.79
C ASN A 10 9.61 -20.16 39.15
N PRO A 11 9.58 -19.08 39.94
CA PRO A 11 8.33 -18.45 40.41
C PRO A 11 7.48 -17.90 39.26
N ASN A 12 8.07 -17.69 38.08
CA ASN A 12 7.35 -17.26 36.89
C ASN A 12 6.76 -18.42 36.08
N ALA A 13 7.09 -19.67 36.40
CA ALA A 13 6.51 -20.83 35.73
C ALA A 13 4.98 -20.90 35.95
N ILE A 14 4.28 -21.39 34.94
CA ILE A 14 2.85 -21.72 35.05
C ILE A 14 2.76 -23.03 35.83
N THR A 15 2.13 -22.99 37.01
CA THR A 15 1.97 -24.15 37.89
C THR A 15 0.50 -24.56 37.97
N PRO A 16 0.18 -25.82 38.34
CA PRO A 16 -1.20 -26.27 38.55
C PRO A 16 -1.97 -25.38 39.51
N GLN A 17 -1.33 -24.92 40.59
CA GLN A 17 -1.95 -24.04 41.58
C GLN A 17 -2.33 -22.67 40.99
N LYS A 18 -1.50 -22.11 40.09
CA LYS A 18 -1.83 -20.88 39.36
C LYS A 18 -3.00 -21.10 38.41
N LEU A 19 -2.99 -22.19 37.66
CA LEU A 19 -4.06 -22.54 36.73
C LEU A 19 -5.41 -22.73 37.43
N ASP A 20 -5.41 -23.43 38.58
CA ASP A 20 -6.60 -23.64 39.39
C ASP A 20 -7.16 -22.32 39.93
N LYS A 21 -6.27 -21.41 40.38
CA LYS A 21 -6.65 -20.07 40.80
C LYS A 21 -7.26 -19.28 39.65
N TRP A 22 -6.59 -19.17 38.50
CA TRP A 22 -7.10 -18.43 37.34
C TRP A 22 -8.43 -18.97 36.84
N ARG A 23 -8.62 -20.30 36.86
CA ARG A 23 -9.89 -20.93 36.50
C ARG A 23 -11.00 -20.54 37.46
N LYS A 24 -10.76 -20.60 38.78
CA LYS A 24 -11.75 -20.19 39.79
C LYS A 24 -12.08 -18.71 39.65
N ASP A 25 -11.07 -17.85 39.52
CA ASP A 25 -11.24 -16.41 39.34
C ASP A 25 -12.08 -16.12 38.08
N PHE A 26 -11.81 -16.80 36.96
CA PHE A 26 -12.58 -16.65 35.72
C PHE A 26 -14.07 -16.99 35.89
N TYR A 27 -14.39 -18.18 36.41
CA TYR A 27 -15.77 -18.64 36.58
C TYR A 27 -16.51 -17.98 37.75
N SER A 28 -15.80 -17.27 38.63
CA SER A 28 -16.42 -16.47 39.70
C SER A 28 -17.05 -15.16 39.19
N GLU A 29 -16.66 -14.70 38.00
CA GLU A 29 -17.15 -13.47 37.39
C GLU A 29 -18.23 -13.77 36.33
N PRO A 30 -19.51 -13.42 36.57
CA PRO A 30 -20.58 -13.68 35.61
C PRO A 30 -20.37 -13.04 34.23
N LYS A 31 -19.70 -11.88 34.14
CA LYS A 31 -19.38 -11.22 32.86
C LYS A 31 -18.47 -12.06 31.99
N ASN A 32 -17.52 -12.79 32.60
CA ASN A 32 -16.63 -13.69 31.88
C ASN A 32 -17.40 -14.87 31.26
N ILE A 33 -18.37 -15.41 32.00
CA ILE A 33 -19.23 -16.50 31.51
C ILE A 33 -20.11 -16.00 30.35
N LEU A 34 -20.71 -14.80 30.48
CA LEU A 34 -21.47 -14.18 29.40
C LEU A 34 -20.61 -13.97 28.15
N ALA A 35 -19.42 -13.36 28.30
CA ALA A 35 -18.49 -13.15 27.20
C ALA A 35 -18.05 -14.47 26.56
N GLN A 36 -17.74 -15.50 27.36
CA GLN A 36 -17.39 -16.84 26.87
C GLN A 36 -18.51 -17.45 26.01
N ASN A 37 -19.76 -17.33 26.43
CA ASN A 37 -20.90 -17.89 25.71
C ASN A 37 -21.15 -17.22 24.35
N VAL A 38 -20.92 -15.91 24.25
CA VAL A 38 -21.14 -15.16 23.00
C VAL A 38 -19.91 -15.24 22.08
N CYS A 39 -18.71 -14.98 22.59
CA CYS A 39 -17.47 -14.98 21.81
C CYS A 39 -17.04 -16.39 21.33
N SER A 40 -17.59 -17.46 21.89
CA SER A 40 -17.40 -18.83 21.37
C SER A 40 -18.23 -19.13 20.11
N ARG A 41 -19.15 -18.24 19.74
CA ARG A 41 -20.10 -18.43 18.62
C ARG A 41 -20.06 -17.32 17.59
N VAL A 42 -19.59 -16.13 17.97
CA VAL A 42 -19.57 -14.92 17.14
C VAL A 42 -18.18 -14.30 17.23
N ASP A 43 -17.75 -13.64 16.15
CA ASP A 43 -16.49 -12.88 16.13
C ASP A 43 -16.42 -11.88 17.29
N PRO A 44 -15.37 -11.91 18.13
CA PRO A 44 -15.28 -11.04 19.30
C PRO A 44 -15.34 -9.55 18.99
N PHE A 45 -14.86 -9.11 17.82
CA PHE A 45 -14.96 -7.70 17.41
C PHE A 45 -16.42 -7.31 17.20
N ASP A 46 -17.18 -8.12 16.45
CA ASP A 46 -18.61 -7.90 16.22
C ASP A 46 -19.41 -7.90 17.55
N VAL A 47 -19.04 -8.75 18.51
CA VAL A 47 -19.65 -8.77 19.86
C VAL A 47 -19.33 -7.50 20.65
N CYS A 48 -18.12 -6.96 20.50
CA CYS A 48 -17.67 -5.78 21.21
C CYS A 48 -18.11 -4.46 20.57
N LEU A 49 -18.78 -4.47 19.42
CA LEU A 49 -19.27 -3.25 18.78
C LEU A 49 -20.22 -2.49 19.71
N SER A 50 -19.89 -1.23 19.97
CA SER A 50 -20.69 -0.36 20.80
C SER A 50 -21.94 0.08 20.05
N ARG A 51 -23.11 -0.43 20.46
CA ARG A 51 -24.40 -0.01 19.91
C ARG A 51 -24.59 1.51 19.98
N LYS A 52 -24.15 2.13 21.08
CA LYS A 52 -24.19 3.59 21.27
C LYS A 52 -23.37 4.31 20.20
N SER A 53 -22.17 3.83 19.91
CA SER A 53 -21.29 4.44 18.90
C SER A 53 -21.97 4.38 17.52
N LEU A 54 -22.60 3.25 17.18
CA LEU A 54 -23.38 3.13 15.95
C LEU A 54 -24.58 4.09 15.86
N GLU A 55 -25.21 4.41 16.99
CA GLU A 55 -26.36 5.33 17.04
C GLU A 55 -25.95 6.80 16.99
N THR A 56 -24.73 7.13 17.43
CA THR A 56 -24.25 8.52 17.50
C THR A 56 -23.36 8.93 16.33
N THR A 57 -22.77 7.99 15.59
CA THR A 57 -21.94 8.30 14.42
C THR A 57 -22.81 8.71 13.24
N ASN A 58 -22.51 9.87 12.66
CA ASN A 58 -23.19 10.39 11.46
C ASN A 58 -22.18 10.55 10.32
N HIS A 59 -22.55 10.11 9.10
CA HIS A 59 -21.76 10.34 7.88
C HIS A 59 -22.14 11.66 7.19
N ILE A 60 -22.18 12.74 7.98
CA ILE A 60 -22.52 14.10 7.52
C ILE A 60 -21.39 15.04 7.96
N PHE A 61 -20.84 15.79 7.02
CA PHE A 61 -19.64 16.60 7.23
C PHE A 61 -19.88 18.05 6.80
N THR A 62 -19.38 19.02 7.57
CA THR A 62 -19.54 20.46 7.29
C THR A 62 -18.76 20.93 6.07
N TYR A 63 -17.62 20.31 5.80
CA TYR A 63 -16.77 20.60 4.65
C TYR A 63 -16.62 19.34 3.81
N LYS A 64 -16.93 19.44 2.52
CA LYS A 64 -16.80 18.37 1.53
C LYS A 64 -16.15 18.93 0.28
N VAL A 65 -15.40 18.09 -0.44
CA VAL A 65 -15.05 18.39 -1.83
C VAL A 65 -16.31 18.55 -2.67
N GLU A 66 -16.26 19.41 -3.69
CA GLU A 66 -17.43 19.78 -4.50
C GLU A 66 -18.11 18.56 -5.17
N SER A 67 -17.31 17.58 -5.59
CA SER A 67 -17.80 16.34 -6.15
C SER A 67 -17.01 15.14 -5.64
N GLU A 68 -17.71 14.04 -5.39
CA GLU A 68 -17.11 12.74 -5.09
C GLU A 68 -16.96 11.93 -6.37
N GLY A 69 -15.89 11.13 -6.44
CA GLY A 69 -15.57 10.37 -7.65
C GLY A 69 -16.56 9.23 -7.90
N LYS A 70 -16.98 9.09 -9.16
CA LYS A 70 -17.88 8.03 -9.61
C LYS A 70 -17.24 7.23 -10.75
N PRO A 71 -17.44 5.91 -10.81
CA PRO A 71 -18.03 5.06 -9.76
C PRO A 71 -17.11 4.90 -8.54
N ILE A 72 -17.61 4.30 -7.45
CA ILE A 72 -16.78 3.83 -6.34
C ILE A 72 -15.82 2.76 -6.89
N THR A 73 -14.55 2.86 -6.52
CA THR A 73 -13.50 1.94 -6.99
C THR A 73 -13.30 0.77 -6.03
N ASN A 74 -12.82 -0.38 -6.53
CA ASN A 74 -12.62 -1.58 -5.72
C ASN A 74 -11.35 -2.32 -6.16
N GLN A 75 -10.34 -2.37 -5.29
CA GLN A 75 -9.06 -3.03 -5.57
C GLN A 75 -9.10 -4.57 -5.49
N LYS A 76 -10.19 -5.13 -4.98
CA LYS A 76 -10.38 -6.58 -4.76
C LYS A 76 -9.24 -7.18 -3.93
N SER A 77 -8.80 -8.39 -4.26
CA SER A 77 -7.75 -9.14 -3.55
C SER A 77 -6.36 -8.75 -4.05
N SER A 78 -6.03 -7.47 -3.94
CA SER A 78 -4.70 -6.91 -4.28
C SER A 78 -4.29 -5.83 -3.28
N GLY A 79 -2.99 -5.59 -3.12
CA GLY A 79 -2.47 -4.56 -2.20
C GLY A 79 -2.32 -3.18 -2.83
N ARG A 80 -3.21 -2.80 -3.76
CA ARG A 80 -3.09 -1.59 -4.60
C ARG A 80 -3.73 -0.33 -4.01
N CYS A 81 -4.04 -0.30 -2.71
CA CYS A 81 -4.76 0.81 -2.06
C CYS A 81 -4.13 2.18 -2.34
N TRP A 82 -2.81 2.27 -2.31
CA TRP A 82 -2.06 3.50 -2.59
C TRP A 82 -2.29 4.05 -4.01
N LEU A 83 -2.36 3.17 -5.02
CA LEU A 83 -2.67 3.55 -6.41
C LEU A 83 -4.13 4.02 -6.52
N PHE A 84 -5.06 3.26 -5.93
CA PHE A 84 -6.49 3.57 -5.96
C PHE A 84 -6.78 4.91 -5.28
N ALA A 85 -6.26 5.13 -4.08
CA ALA A 85 -6.43 6.37 -3.33
C ALA A 85 -5.88 7.57 -4.11
N ALA A 86 -4.71 7.43 -4.73
CA ALA A 86 -4.10 8.52 -5.48
C ALA A 86 -4.91 8.85 -6.74
N LEU A 87 -5.27 7.84 -7.53
CA LEU A 87 -6.08 8.04 -8.74
C LEU A 87 -7.50 8.54 -8.41
N ASN A 88 -8.04 8.19 -7.24
CA ASN A 88 -9.29 8.77 -6.72
C ASN A 88 -9.15 10.26 -6.41
N CYS A 89 -8.00 10.75 -5.95
CA CYS A 89 -7.76 12.18 -5.77
C CYS A 89 -7.59 12.89 -7.13
N ILE A 90 -6.76 12.31 -8.02
CA ILE A 90 -6.43 12.90 -9.33
C ILE A 90 -7.68 13.00 -10.23
N ARG A 91 -8.60 12.02 -10.16
CA ARG A 91 -9.78 12.01 -11.04
C ARG A 91 -10.78 13.12 -10.74
N LEU A 92 -10.84 13.67 -9.53
CA LEU A 92 -11.85 14.69 -9.19
C LEU A 92 -11.68 15.97 -10.03
N PRO A 93 -10.52 16.65 -10.02
CA PRO A 93 -10.34 17.84 -10.84
C PRO A 93 -10.30 17.50 -12.34
N PHE A 94 -9.88 16.30 -12.72
CA PHE A 94 -9.90 15.84 -14.12
C PHE A 94 -11.33 15.63 -14.65
N MET A 95 -12.21 15.00 -13.87
CA MET A 95 -13.62 14.82 -14.23
C MET A 95 -14.32 16.18 -14.36
N LYS A 96 -13.99 17.12 -13.46
CA LYS A 96 -14.49 18.49 -13.52
C LYS A 96 -14.03 19.21 -14.79
N SER A 97 -12.75 19.12 -15.14
CA SER A 97 -12.20 19.81 -16.32
C SER A 97 -12.77 19.31 -17.64
N LEU A 98 -13.10 18.01 -17.73
CA LEU A 98 -13.72 17.43 -18.92
C LEU A 98 -15.25 17.41 -18.90
N ASN A 99 -15.88 17.90 -17.82
CA ASN A 99 -17.32 17.86 -17.64
C ASN A 99 -17.90 16.44 -17.86
N ILE A 100 -17.37 15.45 -17.13
CA ILE A 100 -17.80 14.03 -17.20
C ILE A 100 -18.34 13.55 -15.84
N ASP A 101 -19.33 12.66 -15.86
CA ASP A 101 -19.98 12.15 -14.64
C ASP A 101 -19.28 10.93 -14.04
N GLU A 102 -18.73 10.05 -14.87
CA GLU A 102 -18.09 8.82 -14.44
C GLU A 102 -16.73 8.64 -15.12
N PHE A 103 -15.70 8.39 -14.32
CA PHE A 103 -14.36 8.17 -14.82
C PHE A 103 -13.49 7.39 -13.83
N GLU A 104 -12.63 6.55 -14.39
CA GLU A 104 -11.51 5.94 -13.69
C GLU A 104 -10.27 6.00 -14.56
N PHE A 105 -9.13 6.37 -13.97
CA PHE A 105 -7.83 6.04 -14.53
C PHE A 105 -7.58 4.53 -14.36
N SER A 106 -6.76 3.95 -15.24
CA SER A 106 -6.39 2.54 -15.14
C SER A 106 -5.44 2.31 -13.96
N GLN A 107 -5.96 1.69 -12.90
CA GLN A 107 -5.14 1.23 -11.79
C GLN A 107 -4.27 0.04 -12.21
N GLY A 108 -4.79 -0.82 -13.11
CA GLY A 108 -4.04 -1.90 -13.76
C GLY A 108 -2.80 -1.41 -14.51
N TYR A 109 -2.86 -0.24 -15.15
CA TYR A 109 -1.73 0.34 -15.89
C TYR A 109 -0.56 0.71 -14.97
N LEU A 110 -0.85 1.45 -13.89
CA LEU A 110 0.19 1.77 -12.91
C LEU A 110 0.70 0.51 -12.19
N PHE A 111 -0.17 -0.48 -11.95
CA PHE A 111 0.24 -1.75 -11.36
C PHE A 111 1.19 -2.54 -12.26
N TYR A 112 0.95 -2.55 -13.58
CA TYR A 112 1.84 -3.14 -14.57
C TYR A 112 3.26 -2.55 -14.48
N TRP A 113 3.36 -1.21 -14.54
CA TRP A 113 4.65 -0.54 -14.47
C TRP A 113 5.32 -0.66 -13.11
N ASP A 114 4.56 -0.52 -12.01
CA ASP A 114 5.12 -0.72 -10.66
C ASP A 114 5.74 -2.10 -10.52
N LYS A 115 5.06 -3.13 -11.03
CA LYS A 115 5.55 -4.51 -10.90
C LYS A 115 6.89 -4.71 -11.61
N ILE A 116 7.01 -4.20 -12.83
CA ILE A 116 8.23 -4.32 -13.65
C ILE A 116 9.36 -3.49 -13.03
N GLU A 117 9.12 -2.20 -12.77
CA GLU A 117 10.12 -1.29 -12.21
C GLU A 117 10.62 -1.81 -10.86
N ARG A 118 9.71 -2.22 -9.98
CA ARG A 118 10.05 -2.72 -8.64
C ARG A 118 10.89 -3.98 -8.69
N CYS A 119 10.62 -4.89 -9.64
CA CYS A 119 11.48 -6.05 -9.83
C CYS A 119 12.89 -5.64 -10.23
N ASN A 120 13.03 -4.67 -11.15
CA ASN A 120 14.33 -4.11 -11.54
C ASN A 120 15.04 -3.44 -10.35
N TYR A 121 14.30 -2.66 -9.56
CA TYR A 121 14.80 -2.00 -8.36
C TYR A 121 15.30 -3.00 -7.31
N PHE A 122 14.57 -4.10 -7.11
CA PHE A 122 15.01 -5.19 -6.25
C PHE A 122 16.32 -5.82 -6.74
N LEU A 123 16.44 -6.17 -8.02
CA LEU A 123 17.67 -6.77 -8.58
C LEU A 123 18.87 -5.84 -8.38
N ASN A 124 18.68 -4.54 -8.59
CA ASN A 124 19.70 -3.52 -8.32
C ASN A 124 20.05 -3.40 -6.83
N ASN A 125 19.09 -3.55 -5.92
CA ASN A 125 19.37 -3.61 -4.48
C ASN A 125 20.13 -4.87 -4.08
N ILE A 126 19.91 -6.01 -4.74
CA ILE A 126 20.74 -7.20 -4.52
C ILE A 126 22.19 -6.92 -4.91
N VAL A 127 22.44 -6.28 -6.05
CA VAL A 127 23.79 -5.87 -6.46
C VAL A 127 24.41 -4.93 -5.43
N LYS A 128 23.70 -3.85 -5.07
CA LYS A 128 24.18 -2.86 -4.08
C LYS A 128 24.50 -3.50 -2.73
N THR A 129 23.62 -4.35 -2.21
CA THR A 129 23.85 -5.01 -0.92
C THR A 129 25.00 -6.01 -0.96
N ALA A 130 25.23 -6.71 -2.09
CA ALA A 130 26.43 -7.53 -2.25
C ALA A 130 27.71 -6.69 -2.27
N GLN A 131 27.71 -5.55 -2.98
CA GLN A 131 28.84 -4.61 -3.00
C GLN A 131 29.14 -4.03 -1.61
N ARG A 132 28.10 -3.81 -0.79
CA ARG A 132 28.24 -3.42 0.63
C ARG A 132 28.65 -4.58 1.55
N GLN A 133 28.94 -5.76 1.01
CA GLN A 133 29.33 -6.97 1.75
C GLN A 133 28.26 -7.46 2.75
N GLU A 134 26.98 -7.16 2.52
CA GLU A 134 25.88 -7.71 3.31
C GLU A 134 25.78 -9.21 3.09
N VAL A 135 25.73 -10.00 4.16
CA VAL A 135 25.57 -11.45 4.10
C VAL A 135 24.12 -11.85 3.82
N VAL A 136 23.92 -12.99 3.16
CA VAL A 136 22.58 -13.39 2.65
C VAL A 136 21.56 -13.67 3.75
N ASP A 137 22.02 -14.22 4.87
CA ASP A 137 21.28 -14.48 6.10
C ASP A 137 21.28 -13.29 7.07
N GLY A 138 21.90 -12.18 6.67
CA GLY A 138 21.87 -10.92 7.38
C GLY A 138 20.47 -10.31 7.36
N ARG A 139 20.18 -9.45 8.34
CA ARG A 139 18.85 -8.87 8.55
C ARG A 139 18.31 -8.18 7.30
N LEU A 140 19.13 -7.38 6.62
CA LEU A 140 18.68 -6.61 5.46
C LEU A 140 18.39 -7.50 4.25
N VAL A 141 19.31 -8.39 3.87
CA VAL A 141 19.10 -9.24 2.69
C VAL A 141 17.95 -10.20 2.93
N SER A 142 17.81 -10.74 4.15
CA SER A 142 16.65 -11.54 4.54
C SER A 142 15.33 -10.76 4.42
N PHE A 143 15.32 -9.49 4.81
CA PHE A 143 14.16 -8.61 4.63
C PHE A 143 13.81 -8.40 3.15
N LEU A 144 14.80 -8.09 2.31
CA LEU A 144 14.60 -7.91 0.86
C LEU A 144 14.05 -9.18 0.19
N LEU A 145 14.52 -10.36 0.60
CA LEU A 145 14.09 -11.65 0.07
C LEU A 145 12.70 -12.10 0.57
N ASN A 146 12.22 -11.53 1.68
CA ASN A 146 10.93 -11.90 2.26
C ASN A 146 9.76 -11.53 1.32
N ASP A 147 9.70 -10.28 0.86
CA ASP A 147 8.69 -9.84 -0.10
C ASP A 147 9.23 -8.83 -1.14
N PRO A 148 9.98 -9.30 -2.15
CA PRO A 148 10.65 -8.43 -3.13
C PRO A 148 9.70 -7.71 -4.09
N THR A 149 8.41 -8.05 -4.09
CA THR A 149 7.45 -7.59 -5.08
C THR A 149 6.06 -7.38 -4.48
N SER A 150 6.01 -6.86 -3.24
CA SER A 150 4.75 -6.48 -2.60
C SER A 150 3.97 -5.50 -3.49
N ASP A 151 2.64 -5.56 -3.45
CA ASP A 151 1.79 -4.63 -4.21
C ASP A 151 1.76 -3.21 -3.62
N GLY A 152 2.13 -3.06 -2.35
CA GLY A 152 2.07 -1.79 -1.64
C GLY A 152 3.15 -0.79 -2.08
N GLY A 153 2.87 0.48 -1.92
CA GLY A 153 3.78 1.57 -2.30
C GLY A 153 3.51 2.85 -1.52
N GLN A 154 4.24 3.90 -1.88
CA GLN A 154 4.28 5.19 -1.19
C GLN A 154 4.09 6.33 -2.19
N TRP A 155 3.89 7.55 -1.69
CA TRP A 155 3.61 8.71 -2.55
C TRP A 155 4.72 8.96 -3.59
N ASP A 156 6.00 9.05 -3.21
CA ASP A 156 7.08 9.29 -4.20
C ASP A 156 7.22 8.16 -5.23
N MET A 157 6.86 6.93 -4.84
CA MET A 157 6.83 5.79 -5.76
C MET A 157 5.74 5.95 -6.83
N LEU A 158 4.62 6.58 -6.46
CA LEU A 158 3.55 6.93 -7.40
C LEU A 158 4.03 8.05 -8.32
N VAL A 159 4.67 9.09 -7.77
CA VAL A 159 5.26 10.18 -8.55
C VAL A 159 6.19 9.61 -9.61
N ASN A 160 7.11 8.71 -9.24
CA ASN A 160 8.04 8.06 -10.17
C ASN A 160 7.33 7.33 -11.32
N LEU A 161 6.21 6.66 -11.05
CA LEU A 161 5.46 5.95 -12.10
C LEU A 161 4.74 6.92 -13.02
N ILE A 162 4.08 7.93 -12.47
CA ILE A 162 3.28 8.89 -13.26
C ILE A 162 4.19 9.78 -14.10
N THR A 163 5.31 10.25 -13.57
CA THR A 163 6.22 11.12 -14.34
C THR A 163 7.01 10.36 -15.41
N LYS A 164 7.26 9.06 -15.22
CA LYS A 164 7.98 8.22 -16.19
C LYS A 164 7.06 7.62 -17.25
N HIS A 165 5.91 7.10 -16.82
CA HIS A 165 5.01 6.29 -17.67
C HIS A 165 3.70 7.02 -17.99
N GLY A 166 3.29 8.00 -17.19
CA GLY A 166 2.04 8.74 -17.41
C GLY A 166 0.81 8.04 -16.84
N LEU A 167 -0.35 8.36 -17.43
CA LEU A 167 -1.65 7.84 -17.02
C LEU A 167 -2.48 7.47 -18.25
N MET A 168 -3.47 6.61 -18.07
CA MET A 168 -4.47 6.33 -19.11
C MET A 168 -5.84 6.02 -18.52
N PRO A 169 -6.93 6.23 -19.26
CA PRO A 169 -8.28 5.83 -18.84
C PRO A 169 -8.39 4.31 -18.64
N LYS A 170 -9.17 3.87 -17.64
CA LYS A 170 -9.42 2.46 -17.34
C LYS A 170 -9.99 1.67 -18.53
N LYS A 171 -10.76 2.32 -19.40
CA LYS A 171 -11.29 1.71 -20.62
C LYS A 171 -10.20 1.37 -21.65
N CYS A 172 -9.07 2.07 -21.62
CA CYS A 172 -7.95 1.84 -22.54
C CYS A 172 -6.98 0.76 -22.03
N PHE A 173 -7.03 0.43 -20.74
CA PHE A 173 -6.32 -0.71 -20.16
C PHE A 173 -7.12 -1.25 -18.97
N PRO A 174 -8.02 -2.22 -19.19
CA PRO A 174 -8.94 -2.71 -18.17
C PRO A 174 -8.24 -3.61 -17.14
N GLU A 175 -8.96 -3.91 -16.06
CA GLU A 175 -8.51 -4.88 -15.06
C GLU A 175 -8.44 -6.29 -15.65
N THR A 176 -7.49 -7.09 -15.15
CA THR A 176 -7.38 -8.53 -15.43
C THR A 176 -7.62 -9.32 -14.15
N TYR A 177 -7.70 -10.65 -14.27
CA TYR A 177 -7.77 -11.53 -13.10
C TYR A 177 -6.63 -11.27 -12.11
N SER A 178 -5.39 -11.10 -12.59
CA SER A 178 -4.23 -10.89 -11.71
C SER A 178 -4.16 -9.47 -11.14
N CYS A 179 -4.85 -8.49 -11.74
CA CYS A 179 -5.05 -7.19 -11.09
C CYS A 179 -5.93 -7.34 -9.84
N GLU A 180 -7.01 -8.12 -9.93
CA GLU A 180 -7.99 -8.29 -8.85
C GLU A 180 -7.65 -9.42 -7.85
N ALA A 181 -6.71 -10.31 -8.19
CA ALA A 181 -6.24 -11.43 -7.38
C ALA A 181 -4.74 -11.69 -7.57
N SER A 182 -3.90 -10.77 -7.10
CA SER A 182 -2.46 -10.71 -7.43
C SER A 182 -1.59 -11.81 -6.81
N MET A 183 -2.11 -12.57 -5.84
CA MET A 183 -1.35 -13.55 -5.04
C MET A 183 -0.55 -14.54 -5.89
N ARG A 184 -1.12 -15.07 -6.98
CA ARG A 184 -0.47 -16.10 -7.81
C ARG A 184 0.64 -15.52 -8.68
N MET A 185 0.40 -14.39 -9.33
CA MET A 185 1.43 -13.66 -10.08
C MET A 185 2.59 -13.28 -9.15
N ASN A 186 2.29 -12.74 -7.97
CA ASN A 186 3.29 -12.39 -6.98
C ASN A 186 4.08 -13.60 -6.50
N ALA A 187 3.47 -14.77 -6.29
CA ALA A 187 4.20 -15.98 -5.91
C ALA A 187 5.23 -16.40 -6.99
N ILE A 188 4.85 -16.36 -8.27
CA ILE A 188 5.75 -16.66 -9.40
C ILE A 188 6.91 -15.66 -9.45
N LEU A 189 6.61 -14.36 -9.37
CA LEU A 189 7.63 -13.32 -9.38
C LEU A 189 8.58 -13.43 -8.17
N LYS A 190 8.06 -13.66 -6.95
CA LYS A 190 8.89 -13.88 -5.76
C LYS A 190 9.84 -15.06 -5.95
N SER A 191 9.37 -16.16 -6.54
CA SER A 191 10.22 -17.32 -6.83
C SER A 191 11.36 -16.96 -7.79
N LYS A 192 11.05 -16.28 -8.91
CA LYS A 192 12.06 -15.84 -9.89
C LYS A 192 13.05 -14.83 -9.30
N LEU A 193 12.57 -13.85 -8.53
CA LEU A 193 13.42 -12.83 -7.93
C LEU A 193 14.40 -13.41 -6.92
N ARG A 194 14.00 -14.44 -6.15
CA ARG A 194 14.91 -15.14 -5.22
C ARG A 194 15.95 -15.97 -5.96
N GLU A 195 15.56 -16.67 -7.02
CA GLU A 195 16.49 -17.35 -7.92
C GLU A 195 17.51 -16.36 -8.51
N TYR A 196 17.02 -15.24 -9.04
CA TYR A 196 17.86 -14.18 -9.62
C TYR A 196 18.77 -13.52 -8.60
N ALA A 197 18.31 -13.32 -7.37
CA ALA A 197 19.15 -12.82 -6.29
C ALA A 197 20.35 -13.75 -6.03
N LYS A 198 20.13 -15.07 -6.03
CA LYS A 198 21.23 -16.04 -5.93
C LYS A 198 22.19 -15.92 -7.12
N VAL A 199 21.65 -15.94 -8.34
CA VAL A 199 22.46 -15.86 -9.57
C VAL A 199 23.32 -14.60 -9.62
N LEU A 200 22.75 -13.44 -9.26
CA LEU A 200 23.49 -12.17 -9.21
C LEU A 200 24.59 -12.19 -8.15
N ARG A 201 24.33 -12.75 -6.96
CA ARG A 201 25.36 -12.82 -5.91
C ARG A 201 26.48 -13.80 -6.26
N ASP A 202 26.16 -14.95 -6.86
CA ASP A 202 27.16 -15.89 -7.38
C ASP A 202 28.01 -15.26 -8.49
N LEU A 203 27.38 -14.44 -9.36
CA LEU A 203 28.09 -13.69 -10.40
C LEU A 203 29.04 -12.67 -9.77
N LEU A 204 28.57 -11.87 -8.81
CA LEU A 204 29.36 -10.85 -8.12
C LEU A 204 30.55 -11.43 -7.35
N ALA A 205 30.45 -12.66 -6.84
CA ALA A 205 31.56 -13.36 -6.20
C ALA A 205 32.73 -13.67 -7.15
N LYS A 206 32.51 -13.58 -8.47
CA LYS A 206 33.54 -13.79 -9.51
C LYS A 206 34.19 -12.48 -9.99
N ASN A 207 33.90 -11.35 -9.35
CA ASN A 207 34.36 -10.01 -9.74
C ASN A 207 34.05 -9.68 -11.22
N PRO A 208 32.75 -9.70 -11.60
CA PRO A 208 32.32 -9.44 -12.97
C PRO A 208 32.51 -7.96 -13.33
N SER A 209 32.51 -7.64 -14.62
CA SER A 209 32.43 -6.26 -15.09
C SER A 209 31.03 -5.67 -14.84
N ALA A 210 30.92 -4.34 -14.87
CA ALA A 210 29.63 -3.67 -14.74
C ALA A 210 28.68 -4.01 -15.91
N GLU A 211 29.24 -4.19 -17.11
CA GLU A 211 28.52 -4.61 -18.30
C GLU A 211 27.96 -6.02 -18.15
N GLU A 212 28.73 -6.97 -17.62
CA GLU A 212 28.26 -8.34 -17.36
C GLU A 212 27.08 -8.37 -16.38
N VAL A 213 27.14 -7.57 -15.30
CA VAL A 213 26.03 -7.45 -14.33
C VAL A 213 24.80 -6.83 -15.00
N THR A 214 24.99 -5.78 -15.80
CA THR A 214 23.90 -5.08 -16.50
C THR A 214 23.21 -6.00 -17.51
N GLN A 215 23.98 -6.71 -18.33
CA GLN A 215 23.47 -7.71 -19.26
C GLN A 215 22.70 -8.80 -18.52
N LYS A 216 23.20 -9.23 -17.36
CA LYS A 216 22.52 -10.27 -16.57
C LYS A 216 21.17 -9.80 -16.02
N ILE A 217 21.09 -8.56 -15.56
CA ILE A 217 19.82 -7.96 -15.12
C ILE A 217 18.85 -7.83 -16.30
N ASP A 218 19.32 -7.45 -17.48
CA ASP A 218 18.48 -7.32 -18.68
C ASP A 218 17.81 -8.65 -19.07
N GLU A 219 18.57 -9.75 -19.10
CA GLU A 219 18.03 -11.11 -19.33
C GLU A 219 16.94 -11.50 -18.31
N MET A 220 17.16 -11.16 -17.03
CA MET A 220 16.22 -11.42 -15.95
C MET A 220 14.95 -10.57 -16.12
N MET A 221 15.11 -9.30 -16.48
CA MET A 221 14.01 -8.37 -16.70
C MET A 221 13.17 -8.75 -17.91
N ALA A 222 13.75 -9.29 -18.98
CA ALA A 222 12.99 -9.82 -20.12
C ALA A 222 12.04 -10.96 -19.70
N SER A 223 12.46 -11.81 -18.76
CA SER A 223 11.63 -12.86 -18.19
C SER A 223 10.51 -12.30 -17.29
N ILE A 224 10.83 -11.29 -16.47
CA ILE A 224 9.84 -10.59 -15.63
C ILE A 224 8.79 -9.90 -16.48
N TYR A 225 9.20 -9.16 -17.51
CA TYR A 225 8.31 -8.49 -18.46
C TYR A 225 7.32 -9.49 -19.08
N LYS A 226 7.80 -10.66 -19.49
CA LYS A 226 6.95 -11.74 -20.01
C LYS A 226 5.92 -12.21 -18.99
N ILE A 227 6.32 -12.47 -17.74
CA ILE A 227 5.40 -12.92 -16.69
C ILE A 227 4.31 -11.88 -16.43
N VAL A 228 4.72 -10.61 -16.25
CA VAL A 228 3.79 -9.51 -15.97
C VAL A 228 2.86 -9.27 -17.16
N GLY A 229 3.38 -9.24 -18.39
CA GLY A 229 2.58 -9.09 -19.61
C GLY A 229 1.59 -10.22 -19.84
N ILE A 230 1.93 -11.47 -19.52
CA ILE A 230 0.98 -12.60 -19.55
C ILE A 230 -0.14 -12.43 -18.52
N CYS A 231 0.20 -11.95 -17.31
CA CYS A 231 -0.77 -11.87 -16.21
C CYS A 231 -1.69 -10.66 -16.29
N LEU A 232 -1.19 -9.53 -16.78
CA LEU A 232 -1.86 -8.21 -16.73
C LEU A 232 -2.20 -7.66 -18.12
N GLY A 233 -1.73 -8.28 -19.20
CA GLY A 233 -1.72 -7.68 -20.53
C GLY A 233 -0.57 -6.70 -20.70
N ILE A 234 -0.34 -6.26 -21.94
CA ILE A 234 0.66 -5.25 -22.29
C ILE A 234 -0.09 -3.98 -22.73
N PRO A 235 0.12 -2.83 -22.08
CA PRO A 235 -0.58 -1.60 -22.43
C PRO A 235 -0.16 -1.11 -23.81
N SER A 236 -1.11 -0.57 -24.57
CA SER A 236 -0.82 0.04 -25.88
C SER A 236 0.05 1.29 -25.73
N GLU A 237 1.04 1.46 -26.62
CA GLU A 237 1.92 2.62 -26.61
C GLU A 237 1.17 3.92 -26.91
N ARG A 238 0.15 3.85 -27.77
CA ARG A 238 -0.79 4.94 -28.06
C ARG A 238 -2.22 4.44 -27.94
N PHE A 239 -3.12 5.33 -27.53
CA PHE A 239 -4.54 5.04 -27.45
C PHE A 239 -5.37 6.25 -27.88
N THR A 240 -6.62 5.97 -28.25
CA THR A 240 -7.68 6.97 -28.41
C THR A 240 -8.78 6.66 -27.41
N TRP A 241 -9.14 7.66 -26.62
CA TRP A 241 -10.22 7.55 -25.64
C TRP A 241 -11.41 8.40 -26.08
N GLU A 242 -12.52 7.72 -26.35
CA GLU A 242 -13.78 8.33 -26.74
C GLU A 242 -14.76 8.34 -25.56
N TYR A 243 -15.49 9.44 -25.40
CA TYR A 243 -16.46 9.60 -24.32
C TYR A 243 -17.55 10.60 -24.70
N TYR A 244 -18.62 10.61 -23.91
CA TYR A 244 -19.61 11.67 -23.91
C TYR A 244 -19.43 12.53 -22.66
N ASP A 245 -19.47 13.85 -22.82
CA ASP A 245 -19.56 14.77 -21.69
C ASP A 245 -21.00 14.82 -21.13
N LYS A 246 -21.22 15.58 -20.05
CA LYS A 246 -22.56 15.73 -19.44
C LYS A 246 -23.61 16.34 -20.37
N SER A 247 -23.19 17.05 -21.43
CA SER A 247 -24.09 17.57 -22.46
C SER A 247 -24.47 16.54 -23.52
N LYS A 248 -23.98 15.30 -23.39
CA LYS A 248 -24.09 14.21 -24.37
C LYS A 248 -23.37 14.51 -25.68
N ALA A 249 -22.41 15.45 -25.67
CA ALA A 249 -21.57 15.71 -26.83
C ALA A 249 -20.44 14.68 -26.89
N TYR A 250 -20.25 14.07 -28.07
CA TYR A 250 -19.14 13.17 -28.31
C TYR A 250 -17.81 13.93 -28.25
N LYS A 251 -16.83 13.34 -27.57
CA LYS A 251 -15.46 13.82 -27.41
C LYS A 251 -14.50 12.67 -27.67
N SER A 252 -13.29 13.03 -28.10
CA SER A 252 -12.21 12.08 -28.33
C SER A 252 -10.88 12.72 -27.94
N ILE A 253 -10.03 11.95 -27.27
CA ILE A 253 -8.65 12.31 -26.97
C ILE A 253 -7.77 11.20 -27.56
N GLY A 254 -7.04 11.51 -28.62
CA GLY A 254 -6.10 10.57 -29.22
C GLY A 254 -5.85 10.81 -30.71
N PRO A 255 -4.88 10.09 -31.29
CA PRO A 255 -4.02 9.10 -30.62
C PRO A 255 -2.95 9.79 -29.76
N VAL A 256 -2.79 9.36 -28.51
CA VAL A 256 -1.77 9.89 -27.56
C VAL A 256 -1.07 8.76 -26.80
N THR A 257 0.17 9.00 -26.36
CA THR A 257 0.81 8.12 -25.37
C THR A 257 0.24 8.37 -23.96
N PRO A 258 0.38 7.43 -23.01
CA PRO A 258 0.01 7.68 -21.61
C PRO A 258 0.75 8.85 -20.96
N LEU A 259 2.01 9.09 -21.34
CA LEU A 259 2.78 10.24 -20.86
C LEU A 259 2.25 11.55 -21.44
N GLU A 260 1.99 11.59 -22.76
CA GLU A 260 1.33 12.75 -23.40
C GLU A 260 -0.05 13.02 -22.79
N PHE A 261 -0.80 11.97 -22.43
CA PHE A 261 -2.11 12.11 -21.79
C PHE A 261 -1.99 12.76 -20.40
N TYR A 262 -1.04 12.33 -19.58
CA TYR A 262 -0.77 12.94 -18.28
C TYR A 262 -0.34 14.40 -18.44
N GLU A 263 0.70 14.68 -19.24
CA GLU A 263 1.29 16.01 -19.37
C GLU A 263 0.30 17.03 -19.95
N ASN A 264 -0.51 16.65 -20.95
CA ASN A 264 -1.39 17.58 -21.66
C ASN A 264 -2.79 17.73 -21.04
N TYR A 265 -3.31 16.71 -20.34
CA TYR A 265 -4.72 16.70 -19.90
C TYR A 265 -4.91 16.55 -18.38
N VAL A 266 -3.89 16.09 -17.65
CA VAL A 266 -4.01 15.83 -16.20
C VAL A 266 -3.13 16.76 -15.38
N LYS A 267 -1.87 16.97 -15.77
CA LYS A 267 -0.86 17.68 -14.98
C LYS A 267 -1.23 19.12 -14.64
N ASN A 268 -1.94 19.79 -15.55
CA ASN A 268 -2.43 21.16 -15.36
C ASN A 268 -3.49 21.28 -14.25
N VAL A 269 -4.28 20.23 -14.03
CA VAL A 269 -5.32 20.20 -12.99
C VAL A 269 -4.87 19.44 -11.74
N PHE A 270 -3.90 18.55 -11.86
CA PHE A 270 -3.29 17.83 -10.75
C PHE A 270 -1.83 17.46 -11.10
N ASN A 271 -0.88 18.28 -10.65
CA ASN A 271 0.54 17.96 -10.75
C ASN A 271 1.00 17.18 -9.51
N VAL A 272 1.39 15.92 -9.69
CA VAL A 272 1.86 15.07 -8.59
C VAL A 272 3.18 15.57 -7.98
N GLU A 273 3.98 16.31 -8.75
CA GLU A 273 5.27 16.83 -8.32
C GLU A 273 5.14 18.04 -7.37
N HIS A 274 3.98 18.69 -7.35
CA HIS A 274 3.68 19.82 -6.44
C HIS A 274 3.11 19.36 -5.09
N LYS A 275 2.97 18.05 -4.87
CA LYS A 275 2.43 17.49 -3.62
C LYS A 275 3.58 17.09 -2.70
N VAL A 276 3.38 17.25 -1.39
CA VAL A 276 4.37 16.94 -0.35
C VAL A 276 3.83 15.84 0.56
N CYS A 277 4.67 14.85 0.87
CA CYS A 277 4.32 13.78 1.80
C CYS A 277 4.69 14.18 3.24
N LEU A 278 3.66 14.38 4.07
CA LEU A 278 3.81 14.60 5.51
C LEU A 278 3.48 13.31 6.26
N VAL A 279 4.23 13.03 7.32
CA VAL A 279 3.98 11.93 8.24
C VAL A 279 3.92 12.43 9.68
N ASN A 280 3.29 11.64 10.53
CA ASN A 280 3.46 11.75 11.97
C ASN A 280 4.10 10.47 12.49
N ASP A 281 5.38 10.56 12.83
CA ASP A 281 6.14 9.52 13.50
C ASP A 281 6.52 10.00 14.91
N PRO A 282 5.78 9.56 15.95
CA PRO A 282 5.99 10.03 17.32
C PRO A 282 7.12 9.32 18.05
N ARG A 283 7.90 8.46 17.37
CA ARG A 283 9.04 7.78 18.01
C ARG A 283 10.06 8.81 18.50
N PRO A 284 10.63 8.67 19.71
CA PRO A 284 11.63 9.62 20.23
C PRO A 284 12.88 9.81 19.35
N SER A 285 13.19 8.83 18.49
CA SER A 285 14.31 8.90 17.52
C SER A 285 13.97 9.66 16.23
N SER A 286 12.70 10.02 16.03
CA SER A 286 12.17 10.66 14.82
C SER A 286 11.71 12.07 15.17
N PHE A 287 12.62 13.03 15.08
CA PHE A 287 12.34 14.42 15.38
C PHE A 287 11.38 15.03 14.35
N TYR A 288 10.54 15.97 14.79
CA TYR A 288 9.74 16.79 13.89
C TYR A 288 10.61 17.82 13.14
N ASP A 289 10.07 18.38 12.07
CA ASP A 289 10.77 19.33 11.17
C ASP A 289 12.02 18.74 10.52
N GLN A 290 12.05 17.42 10.37
CA GLN A 290 13.09 16.68 9.70
C GLN A 290 12.51 15.86 8.55
N THR A 291 13.33 15.63 7.53
CA THR A 291 12.99 14.75 6.41
C THR A 291 13.69 13.41 6.59
N TYR A 292 12.93 12.34 6.43
CA TYR A 292 13.41 10.97 6.53
C TYR A 292 13.23 10.24 5.20
N THR A 293 14.07 9.23 4.99
CA THR A 293 13.91 8.24 3.93
C THR A 293 14.16 6.86 4.53
N VAL A 294 13.77 5.81 3.80
CA VAL A 294 13.95 4.41 4.24
C VAL A 294 14.89 3.71 3.26
N ASP A 295 15.98 3.14 3.77
CA ASP A 295 16.95 2.43 2.92
C ASP A 295 16.27 1.30 2.14
N CYS A 296 16.63 1.16 0.87
CA CYS A 296 16.06 0.22 -0.09
C CYS A 296 14.53 0.30 -0.31
N LEU A 297 13.83 1.35 0.13
CA LEU A 297 12.42 1.57 -0.18
C LEU A 297 12.25 2.37 -1.47
N GLY A 298 11.78 1.71 -2.53
CA GLY A 298 11.51 2.34 -3.82
C GLY A 298 11.02 1.36 -4.87
N ASN A 299 10.72 1.87 -6.07
CA ASN A 299 10.27 1.08 -7.22
C ASN A 299 11.01 1.41 -8.52
N VAL A 300 11.40 2.66 -8.79
CA VAL A 300 12.10 3.03 -10.04
C VAL A 300 13.58 3.28 -9.77
N VAL A 301 14.47 2.58 -10.48
CA VAL A 301 15.92 2.82 -10.38
C VAL A 301 16.25 4.21 -10.93
N GLY A 302 16.96 5.03 -10.13
CA GLY A 302 17.23 6.43 -10.46
C GLY A 302 16.04 7.37 -10.26
N GLY A 303 14.90 6.86 -9.78
CA GLY A 303 13.75 7.68 -9.41
C GLY A 303 13.96 8.45 -8.11
N ARG A 304 12.96 9.26 -7.76
CA ARG A 304 12.90 10.00 -6.50
C ARG A 304 12.92 9.01 -5.32
N PRO A 305 13.72 9.27 -4.26
CA PRO A 305 13.63 8.51 -3.02
C PRO A 305 12.28 8.79 -2.34
N VAL A 306 11.83 7.85 -1.51
CA VAL A 306 10.67 8.12 -0.64
C VAL A 306 11.07 9.08 0.45
N LEU A 307 10.39 10.23 0.52
CA LEU A 307 10.68 11.28 1.48
C LEU A 307 9.48 11.49 2.40
N TYR A 308 9.76 11.49 3.70
CA TYR A 308 8.78 11.73 4.74
C TYR A 308 9.17 12.97 5.53
N ASN A 309 8.39 14.04 5.41
CA ASN A 309 8.55 15.21 6.27
C ASN A 309 7.75 14.96 7.56
N ASN A 310 8.48 14.77 8.67
CA ASN A 310 7.86 14.41 9.94
C ASN A 310 7.34 15.65 10.67
N GLN A 311 6.07 15.63 11.04
CA GLN A 311 5.35 16.76 11.63
C GLN A 311 4.40 16.30 12.75
N PRO A 312 4.07 17.18 13.71
CA PRO A 312 3.01 16.91 14.70
C PRO A 312 1.68 16.63 14.01
N VAL A 313 0.87 15.73 14.59
CA VAL A 313 -0.42 15.31 13.99
C VAL A 313 -1.38 16.49 13.79
N GLU A 314 -1.33 17.50 14.66
CA GLU A 314 -2.14 18.71 14.58
C GLU A 314 -1.87 19.47 13.28
N LYS A 315 -0.60 19.49 12.82
CA LYS A 315 -0.22 20.12 11.56
C LYS A 315 -0.79 19.38 10.36
N LEU A 316 -0.77 18.05 10.39
CA LEU A 316 -1.37 17.22 9.35
C LEU A 316 -2.88 17.47 9.26
N LEU A 317 -3.58 17.44 10.41
CA LEU A 317 -5.03 17.67 10.47
C LEU A 317 -5.42 19.06 9.96
N GLN A 318 -4.64 20.09 10.33
CA GLN A 318 -4.83 21.44 9.81
C GLN A 318 -4.75 21.48 8.28
N LEU A 319 -3.67 20.94 7.70
CA LEU A 319 -3.44 20.97 6.26
C LEU A 319 -4.46 20.14 5.48
N VAL A 320 -4.92 19.02 6.04
CA VAL A 320 -6.02 18.23 5.47
C VAL A 320 -7.29 19.08 5.40
N ALA A 321 -7.65 19.76 6.49
CA ALA A 321 -8.83 20.61 6.52
C ALA A 321 -8.73 21.80 5.54
N GLU A 322 -7.55 22.41 5.40
CA GLU A 322 -7.29 23.47 4.42
C GLU A 322 -7.42 22.96 2.98
N SER A 323 -6.88 21.78 2.67
CA SER A 323 -6.98 21.14 1.34
C SER A 323 -8.43 20.82 0.97
N LEU A 324 -9.21 20.25 1.91
CA LEU A 324 -10.63 19.95 1.70
C LEU A 324 -11.46 21.22 1.48
N LYS A 325 -11.19 22.30 2.22
CA LYS A 325 -11.83 23.61 2.02
C LYS A 325 -11.47 24.25 0.68
N ALA A 326 -10.27 23.97 0.16
CA ALA A 326 -9.85 24.35 -1.18
C ALA A 326 -10.42 23.43 -2.28
N GLY A 327 -11.21 22.41 -1.92
CA GLY A 327 -11.85 21.50 -2.86
C GLY A 327 -10.95 20.37 -3.38
N GLU A 328 -9.79 20.13 -2.76
CA GLU A 328 -8.87 19.06 -3.14
C GLU A 328 -8.96 17.90 -2.13
N ALA A 329 -9.10 16.66 -2.63
CA ALA A 329 -9.08 15.47 -1.80
C ALA A 329 -7.64 15.08 -1.41
N VAL A 330 -7.49 14.47 -0.23
CA VAL A 330 -6.18 14.16 0.35
C VAL A 330 -5.92 12.66 0.35
N TRP A 331 -4.78 12.26 -0.22
CA TRP A 331 -4.24 10.92 -0.05
C TRP A 331 -3.64 10.79 1.36
N PHE A 332 -3.99 9.75 2.10
CA PHE A 332 -3.40 9.48 3.40
C PHE A 332 -3.19 7.98 3.63
N GLY A 333 -2.19 7.65 4.45
CA GLY A 333 -1.93 6.31 4.93
C GLY A 333 -2.34 6.18 6.40
N CYS A 334 -2.94 5.06 6.76
CA CYS A 334 -3.32 4.72 8.14
C CYS A 334 -3.23 3.21 8.37
N GLU A 335 -3.27 2.81 9.64
CA GLU A 335 -3.47 1.42 10.02
C GLU A 335 -4.97 1.13 10.11
N VAL A 336 -5.59 0.94 8.94
CA VAL A 336 -7.05 0.84 8.77
C VAL A 336 -7.69 -0.32 9.53
N SER A 337 -6.92 -1.34 9.94
CA SER A 337 -7.48 -2.49 10.67
C SER A 337 -7.78 -2.20 12.14
N LYS A 338 -7.25 -1.09 12.69
CA LYS A 338 -7.38 -0.78 14.12
C LYS A 338 -8.67 -0.03 14.37
N ARG A 339 -9.53 -0.61 15.21
CA ARG A 339 -10.78 0.03 15.66
C ARG A 339 -11.68 0.44 14.48
N PHE A 340 -11.80 -0.45 13.49
CA PHE A 340 -12.55 -0.22 12.27
C PHE A 340 -13.71 -1.20 12.10
N ALA A 341 -14.93 -0.69 12.18
CA ALA A 341 -16.16 -1.42 11.89
C ALA A 341 -16.47 -1.36 10.39
N SER A 342 -15.85 -2.27 9.63
CA SER A 342 -15.85 -2.25 8.16
C SER A 342 -17.24 -2.31 7.52
N LYS A 343 -18.18 -3.07 8.11
CA LYS A 343 -19.57 -3.18 7.61
C LYS A 343 -20.32 -1.84 7.70
N GLN A 344 -19.97 -1.00 8.68
CA GLN A 344 -20.60 0.30 8.93
C GLN A 344 -19.76 1.48 8.39
N GLY A 345 -18.50 1.24 8.03
CA GLY A 345 -17.58 2.28 7.58
C GLY A 345 -17.25 3.29 8.69
N ILE A 346 -16.93 2.80 9.89
CA ILE A 346 -16.63 3.62 11.07
C ILE A 346 -15.25 3.26 11.62
N GLU A 347 -14.33 4.22 11.63
CA GLU A 347 -13.01 4.12 12.27
C GLU A 347 -12.99 5.08 13.46
N ASP A 348 -13.14 4.55 14.68
CA ASP A 348 -13.31 5.33 15.90
C ASP A 348 -12.70 4.58 17.09
N LEU A 349 -11.94 5.27 17.93
CA LEU A 349 -11.33 4.71 19.15
C LEU A 349 -12.37 4.10 20.10
N ASP A 350 -13.59 4.66 20.10
CA ASP A 350 -14.73 4.26 20.92
C ASP A 350 -15.72 3.37 20.16
N VAL A 351 -15.36 2.82 18.98
CA VAL A 351 -16.24 1.90 18.22
C VAL A 351 -16.50 0.60 18.97
N LEU A 352 -15.58 0.21 19.86
CA LEU A 352 -15.69 -0.97 20.71
C LEU A 352 -15.98 -0.57 22.17
N VAL A 353 -16.73 -1.41 22.89
CA VAL A 353 -16.96 -1.21 24.32
C VAL A 353 -15.60 -1.16 25.06
N PRO A 354 -15.28 -0.07 25.79
CA PRO A 354 -13.91 0.18 26.27
C PRO A 354 -13.38 -0.81 27.31
N LYS A 355 -14.23 -1.67 27.88
CA LYS A 355 -13.90 -2.52 29.03
C LYS A 355 -14.72 -3.82 28.97
N PHE A 356 -14.10 -4.89 28.48
CA PHE A 356 -14.44 -6.25 28.88
C PHE A 356 -13.35 -6.75 29.84
#